data_AF-A0AAE3SMW9-F1
#
_entry.id   AF-A0AAE3SMW9-F1
#
_cell.length_a   1.000
_cell.length_b   1.000
_cell.length_c   1.000
_cell.angle_alpha   90.00
_cell.angle_beta   90.00
_cell.angle_gamma   90.00
#
_symmetry.space_group_name_H-M   'P 1'
#
loop_
_entity.id
_entity.type
_entity.pdbx_description
1 polymer ?
#
loop_
_entity_poly.entity_id
_entity_poly.type
_entity_poly.pdbx_seq_one_letter_code
_entity_poly.pdbx_strand_id
1 'polypeptide(L)'
;MLHFFRKTRRDLLANSKFFKYLKYAIGEILLVVIGILIALQVNNWNEERIDRNRETQVLKELRDDLVDTENSFLRHLNLFGEVIEHKKAIIKTIEGNLVWNDTLQNHINNFWYLEPLHITTASYSTLKDWGVASI
;
A
#
# COMPACT_ATOMS: atom_id res chain seq x y z
N MET A 1 42.04 38.84 48.09
CA MET A 1 41.12 37.88 47.44
C MET A 1 41.66 37.29 46.13
N LEU A 2 42.35 38.04 45.25
CA LEU A 2 42.91 37.49 44.00
C LEU A 2 43.96 36.38 44.18
N HIS A 3 44.69 36.35 45.31
CA HIS A 3 45.73 35.36 45.54
C HIS A 3 45.16 33.94 45.78
N PHE A 4 43.97 33.86 46.39
CA PHE A 4 43.27 32.60 46.64
C PHE A 4 42.80 31.96 45.32
N PHE A 5 42.20 32.75 44.42
CA PHE A 5 41.80 32.31 43.07
C PHE A 5 42.99 31.92 42.18
N ARG A 6 44.14 32.60 42.34
CA ARG A 6 45.37 32.21 41.63
C ARG A 6 45.91 30.87 42.10
N LYS A 7 45.83 30.58 43.41
CA LYS A 7 46.28 29.31 43.99
C LYS A 7 45.37 28.15 43.57
N THR A 8 44.05 28.30 43.70
CA THR A 8 43.09 27.28 43.22
C THR A 8 43.20 27.03 41.72
N ARG A 9 43.41 28.06 40.89
CA ARG A 9 43.65 27.87 39.44
C ARG A 9 44.93 27.08 39.16
N ARG A 10 46.02 27.37 39.86
CA ARG A 10 47.28 26.61 39.71
C ARG A 10 47.15 25.17 40.23
N ASP A 11 46.47 24.96 41.35
CA ASP A 11 46.25 23.64 41.92
C ASP A 11 45.28 22.80 41.08
N LEU A 12 44.24 23.38 40.46
CA LEU A 12 43.35 22.69 39.52
C LEU A 12 44.08 22.28 38.23
N LEU A 13 44.95 23.15 37.70
CA LEU A 13 45.76 22.85 36.51
C LEU A 13 46.90 21.86 36.80
N ALA A 14 47.46 21.88 38.02
CA ALA A 14 48.49 20.94 38.45
C ALA A 14 47.93 19.57 38.91
N ASN A 15 46.64 19.48 39.24
CA ASN A 15 46.00 18.24 39.65
C ASN A 15 45.58 17.38 38.45
N SER A 16 46.31 16.30 38.22
CA SER A 16 45.94 15.20 37.30
C SER A 16 44.53 14.63 37.55
N LYS A 17 43.98 14.84 38.76
CA LYS A 17 42.63 14.43 39.16
C LYS A 17 41.53 15.15 38.36
N PHE A 18 41.68 16.44 38.02
CA PHE A 18 40.66 17.16 37.23
C PHE A 18 40.51 16.56 35.82
N PHE A 19 41.63 16.36 35.13
CA PHE A 19 41.64 15.69 33.83
C PHE A 19 41.14 14.24 33.89
N LYS A 20 41.35 13.56 35.03
CA LYS A 20 40.80 12.22 35.27
C LYS A 20 39.26 12.26 35.30
N TYR A 21 38.64 13.15 36.08
CA TYR A 21 37.18 13.28 36.12
C TYR A 21 36.58 13.74 34.79
N LEU A 22 37.25 14.64 34.06
CA LEU A 22 36.79 15.09 32.74
C LEU A 22 36.75 13.95 31.71
N LYS A 23 37.77 13.08 31.69
CA LYS A 23 37.79 11.89 30.80
C LYS A 23 36.64 10.94 31.10
N TYR A 24 36.32 10.73 32.37
CA TYR A 24 35.19 9.88 32.76
C TYR A 24 33.85 10.50 32.38
N ALA A 25 33.65 11.80 32.60
CA ALA A 25 32.42 12.49 32.23
C ALA A 25 32.18 12.49 30.71
N ILE A 26 33.24 12.66 29.90
CA ILE A 26 33.15 12.54 28.44
C ILE A 26 32.78 11.10 28.04
N GLY A 27 33.39 10.10 28.68
CA GLY A 27 33.05 8.70 28.45
C GLY A 27 31.58 8.39 28.75
N GLU A 28 31.05 8.90 29.85
CA GLU A 28 29.64 8.73 30.23
C GLU A 28 28.69 9.41 29.24
N ILE A 29 28.98 10.64 28.80
CA ILE A 29 28.19 11.33 27.77
C ILE A 29 28.20 10.54 26.46
N LEU A 30 29.37 10.05 26.02
CA LEU A 30 29.47 9.27 24.79
C LEU A 30 28.67 7.96 24.89
N LEU A 31 28.72 7.27 26.03
CA LEU A 31 27.92 6.07 26.28
C LEU A 31 26.42 6.36 26.23
N VAL A 32 25.97 7.46 26.85
CA VAL A 32 24.57 7.89 26.80
C VAL A 32 24.15 8.23 25.37
N VAL A 33 24.98 8.96 24.63
CA VAL A 33 24.72 9.32 23.22
C VAL A 33 24.62 8.08 22.35
N ILE A 34 25.53 7.11 22.50
CA ILE A 34 25.47 5.83 21.78
C ILE A 34 24.16 5.08 22.12
N GLY A 35 23.76 5.07 23.40
CA GLY A 35 22.50 4.47 23.83
C GLY A 35 21.28 5.11 23.15
N ILE A 36 21.23 6.44 23.09
CA ILE A 36 20.14 7.18 22.42
C ILE A 36 20.14 6.89 20.92
N LEU A 37 21.30 6.90 20.26
CA LEU A 37 21.40 6.63 18.83
C LEU A 37 20.93 5.21 18.48
N ILE A 38 21.30 4.21 19.29
CA ILE A 38 20.82 2.84 19.11
C ILE A 38 19.30 2.76 19.32
N ALA A 39 18.77 3.42 20.36
CA ALA A 39 17.33 3.43 20.61
C ALA A 39 16.54 4.06 19.44
N LEU A 40 17.03 5.20 18.91
CA LEU A 40 16.47 5.82 17.72
C LEU A 40 16.57 4.92 16.48
N GLN A 41 17.72 4.26 16.29
CA GLN A 41 17.92 3.37 15.14
C GLN A 41 16.96 2.17 15.19
N VAL A 42 16.76 1.58 16.37
CA VAL A 42 15.81 0.48 16.57
C VAL A 42 14.38 0.95 16.32
N ASN A 43 14.01 2.14 16.79
CA ASN A 43 12.69 2.70 16.53
C ASN A 43 12.44 2.92 15.03
N ASN A 44 13.38 3.58 14.35
CA ASN A 44 13.30 3.85 12.91
C ASN A 44 13.21 2.56 12.09
N TRP A 45 13.99 1.53 12.45
CA TRP A 45 13.93 0.23 11.77
C TRP A 45 12.58 -0.46 11.96
N ASN A 46 11.97 -0.34 13.15
CA ASN A 46 10.65 -0.87 13.41
C ASN A 46 9.55 -0.13 12.61
N GLU A 47 9.62 1.20 12.53
CA GLU A 47 8.71 2.01 11.71
C GLU A 47 8.81 1.63 10.22
N GLU A 48 10.03 1.57 9.68
CA GLU A 48 10.28 1.18 8.29
C GLU A 48 9.78 -0.25 7.99
N ARG A 49 9.91 -1.18 8.94
CA ARG A 49 9.33 -2.53 8.82
C ARG A 49 7.79 -2.48 8.77
N ILE A 50 7.15 -1.67 9.60
CA ILE A 50 5.69 -1.51 9.60
C ILE A 50 5.22 -0.93 8.27
N ASP A 51 5.91 0.09 7.75
CA ASP A 51 5.55 0.72 6.48
C ASP A 51 5.71 -0.25 5.30
N ARG A 52 6.81 -1.01 5.23
CA ARG A 52 6.97 -2.07 4.21
C ARG A 52 5.88 -3.14 4.27
N ASN A 53 5.43 -3.51 5.47
CA ASN A 53 4.35 -4.47 5.63
C ASN A 53 3.02 -3.91 5.10
N ARG A 54 2.74 -2.64 5.38
CA ARG A 54 1.56 -1.93 4.84
C ARG A 54 1.61 -1.82 3.33
N GLU A 55 2.76 -1.42 2.78
CA GLU A 55 2.97 -1.37 1.33
C GLU A 55 2.71 -2.73 0.68
N THR A 56 3.29 -3.80 1.24
CA THR A 56 3.08 -5.16 0.75
C THR A 56 1.62 -5.58 0.82
N GLN A 57 0.90 -5.19 1.87
CA GLN A 57 -0.53 -5.47 2.00
C GLN A 57 -1.34 -4.77 0.92
N VAL A 58 -1.13 -3.46 0.72
CA VAL A 58 -1.85 -2.69 -0.32
C VAL A 58 -1.54 -3.23 -1.72
N LEU A 59 -0.31 -3.63 -1.99
CA LEU A 59 0.04 -4.25 -3.27
C LEU A 59 -0.67 -5.60 -3.49
N LYS A 60 -0.86 -6.40 -2.44
CA LYS A 60 -1.65 -7.64 -2.52
C LYS A 60 -3.13 -7.36 -2.78
N GLU A 61 -3.70 -6.40 -2.05
CA GLU A 61 -5.09 -5.98 -2.24
C GLU A 61 -5.32 -5.43 -3.65
N LEU A 62 -4.39 -4.62 -4.17
CA LEU A 62 -4.42 -4.15 -5.56
C LEU A 62 -4.38 -5.31 -6.55
N ARG A 63 -3.50 -6.30 -6.33
CA ARG A 63 -3.43 -7.49 -7.19
C ARG A 63 -4.77 -8.23 -7.19
N ASP A 64 -5.35 -8.44 -6.02
CA ASP A 64 -6.62 -9.16 -5.88
C ASP A 64 -7.77 -8.39 -6.57
N ASP A 65 -7.86 -7.06 -6.38
CA ASP A 65 -8.82 -6.19 -7.08
C ASP A 65 -8.70 -6.29 -8.61
N LEU A 66 -7.46 -6.31 -9.13
CA LEU A 66 -7.18 -6.44 -10.56
C LEU A 66 -7.60 -7.80 -11.10
N VAL A 67 -7.31 -8.89 -10.38
CA VAL A 67 -7.72 -10.26 -10.76
C VAL A 67 -9.23 -10.39 -10.74
N ASP A 68 -9.92 -9.83 -9.75
CA ASP A 68 -11.37 -9.87 -9.69
C ASP A 68 -12.01 -9.09 -10.83
N THR A 69 -11.44 -7.94 -11.18
CA THR A 69 -11.86 -7.13 -12.32
C THR A 69 -11.64 -7.87 -13.65
N GLU A 70 -10.48 -8.52 -13.82
CA GLU A 70 -10.20 -9.36 -15.00
C GLU A 70 -11.23 -10.49 -15.14
N ASN A 71 -11.50 -11.22 -14.05
CA ASN A 71 -12.49 -12.29 -14.04
C ASN A 71 -13.90 -11.78 -14.36
N SER A 72 -14.26 -10.59 -13.86
CA SER A 72 -15.51 -9.90 -14.19
C SER A 72 -15.61 -9.62 -15.69
N PHE A 73 -14.56 -9.09 -16.30
CA PHE A 73 -14.53 -8.85 -17.75
C PHE A 73 -14.62 -10.14 -18.56
N LEU A 74 -13.92 -11.20 -18.15
CA LEU A 74 -14.00 -12.51 -18.82
C LEU A 74 -15.41 -13.10 -18.78
N ARG A 75 -16.11 -13.00 -17.64
CA ARG A 75 -17.53 -13.40 -17.55
C ARG A 75 -18.41 -12.59 -18.51
N HIS A 76 -18.22 -11.27 -18.56
CA HIS A 76 -18.97 -10.42 -19.48
C HIS A 76 -18.69 -10.75 -20.95
N LEU A 77 -17.44 -11.02 -21.32
CA LEU A 77 -17.11 -11.43 -22.70
C LEU A 77 -17.80 -12.74 -23.10
N ASN A 78 -17.87 -13.71 -22.19
CA ASN A 78 -18.61 -14.95 -22.43
C ASN A 78 -20.11 -14.70 -22.60
N LEU A 79 -20.72 -13.91 -21.70
CA LEU A 79 -22.13 -13.53 -21.79
C LEU A 79 -22.44 -12.77 -23.10
N PHE A 80 -21.57 -11.84 -23.50
CA PHE A 80 -21.71 -11.13 -24.76
C PHE A 80 -21.62 -12.09 -25.96
N GLY A 81 -20.78 -13.12 -25.88
CA GLY A 81 -20.74 -14.19 -26.87
C GLY A 81 -22.10 -14.89 -27.02
N GLU A 82 -22.71 -15.29 -25.91
CA GLU A 82 -24.04 -15.92 -25.90
C GLU A 82 -25.13 -15.00 -26.45
N VAL A 83 -25.15 -13.72 -26.02
CA VAL A 83 -26.08 -12.71 -26.51
C VAL A 83 -25.95 -12.50 -28.02
N ILE A 84 -24.72 -12.50 -28.56
CA ILE A 84 -24.47 -12.41 -30.00
C ILE A 84 -25.08 -13.61 -30.73
N GLU A 85 -24.94 -14.83 -30.20
CA GLU A 85 -25.54 -16.02 -30.80
C GLU A 85 -27.08 -15.97 -30.76
N HIS A 86 -27.69 -15.49 -29.68
CA HIS A 86 -29.13 -15.24 -29.64
C HIS A 86 -29.57 -14.23 -30.72
N LYS A 87 -28.83 -13.12 -30.88
CA LYS A 87 -29.12 -12.11 -31.92
C LYS A 87 -29.01 -12.67 -33.33
N LYS A 88 -27.95 -13.45 -33.62
CA LYS A 88 -27.77 -14.12 -34.91
C LYS A 88 -28.92 -15.08 -35.23
N ALA A 89 -29.35 -15.87 -34.25
CA ALA A 89 -30.47 -16.81 -34.41
C ALA A 89 -31.78 -16.09 -34.74
N ILE A 90 -32.06 -14.96 -34.07
CA ILE A 90 -33.23 -14.12 -34.35
C ILE A 90 -33.18 -13.57 -35.77
N ILE A 91 -32.06 -12.97 -36.18
CA ILE A 91 -31.88 -12.39 -37.53
C ILE A 91 -32.09 -13.47 -38.60
N LYS A 92 -31.45 -14.63 -38.45
CA LYS A 92 -31.60 -15.75 -39.38
C LYS A 92 -33.06 -16.20 -39.53
N THR A 93 -33.81 -16.20 -38.42
CA THR A 93 -35.23 -16.59 -38.42
C THR A 93 -36.10 -15.56 -39.14
N ILE A 94 -35.77 -14.26 -39.00
CA ILE A 94 -36.46 -13.17 -39.70
C ILE A 94 -36.20 -13.26 -41.22
N GLU A 95 -34.97 -13.55 -41.63
CA GLU A 95 -34.57 -13.63 -43.05
C GLU A 95 -35.13 -14.88 -43.76
N GLY A 96 -35.38 -15.98 -43.04
CA GLY A 96 -35.72 -17.29 -43.59
C GLY A 96 -37.22 -17.63 -43.74
N ASN A 97 -38.12 -16.64 -43.75
CA ASN A 97 -39.55 -16.72 -43.42
C ASN A 97 -39.81 -16.83 -41.92
N LEU A 98 -40.26 -15.73 -41.33
CA LEU A 98 -40.57 -15.60 -39.91
C LEU A 98 -41.67 -16.60 -39.49
N VAL A 99 -41.29 -17.59 -38.68
CA VAL A 99 -42.21 -18.50 -37.99
C VAL A 99 -41.96 -18.40 -36.49
N TRP A 100 -42.99 -17.99 -35.76
CA TRP A 100 -42.93 -17.94 -34.30
C TRP A 100 -42.90 -19.35 -33.69
N ASN A 101 -41.98 -19.59 -32.75
CA ASN A 101 -41.87 -20.84 -32.00
C ASN A 101 -41.15 -20.61 -30.66
N ASP A 102 -41.18 -21.61 -29.79
CA ASP A 102 -40.60 -21.55 -28.44
C ASP A 102 -39.09 -21.29 -28.46
N THR A 103 -38.38 -21.83 -29.46
CA THR A 103 -36.94 -21.60 -29.64
C THR A 103 -36.65 -20.12 -29.92
N LEU A 104 -37.39 -19.50 -30.85
CA LEU A 104 -37.28 -18.07 -31.15
C LEU A 104 -37.61 -17.22 -29.92
N GLN A 105 -38.69 -17.55 -29.20
CA GLN A 105 -39.06 -16.86 -27.96
C GLN A 105 -37.94 -16.95 -26.92
N ASN A 106 -37.26 -18.09 -26.80
CA ASN A 106 -36.12 -18.25 -25.91
C ASN A 106 -34.94 -17.33 -26.31
N HIS A 107 -34.61 -17.24 -27.61
CA HIS A 107 -33.58 -16.29 -28.05
C HIS A 107 -33.98 -14.83 -27.78
N ILE A 108 -35.26 -14.48 -27.96
CA ILE A 108 -35.80 -13.15 -27.68
C ILE A 108 -35.74 -12.81 -26.18
N ASN A 109 -35.94 -13.77 -25.29
CA ASN A 109 -35.88 -13.52 -23.86
C ASN A 109 -34.44 -13.30 -23.37
N ASN A 110 -33.46 -13.93 -24.02
CA ASN A 110 -32.07 -13.92 -23.56
C ASN A 110 -31.18 -12.86 -24.24
N PHE A 111 -31.63 -12.14 -25.27
CA PHE A 111 -30.76 -11.17 -25.95
C PHE A 111 -30.52 -9.86 -25.17
N TRP A 112 -31.31 -9.59 -24.13
CA TRP A 112 -31.22 -8.37 -23.31
C TRP A 112 -30.43 -8.55 -22.00
N TYR A 113 -30.08 -9.77 -21.61
CA TYR A 113 -29.48 -9.99 -20.30
C TYR A 113 -28.04 -9.44 -20.27
N LEU A 114 -27.81 -8.45 -19.42
CA LEU A 114 -26.51 -7.89 -19.10
C LEU A 114 -26.34 -7.90 -17.59
N GLU A 115 -25.44 -8.74 -17.08
CA GLU A 115 -24.99 -8.65 -15.70
C GLU A 115 -24.28 -7.29 -15.51
N PRO A 116 -24.40 -6.63 -14.34
CA PRO A 116 -23.65 -5.42 -14.07
C PRO A 116 -22.14 -5.70 -13.95
N LEU A 117 -21.33 -4.80 -14.52
CA LEU A 117 -19.88 -4.82 -14.35
C LEU A 117 -19.52 -4.52 -12.89
N HIS A 118 -18.94 -5.52 -12.23
CA HIS A 118 -18.32 -5.33 -10.92
C HIS A 118 -16.88 -4.87 -11.12
N ILE A 119 -16.59 -3.63 -10.72
CA ILE A 119 -15.25 -3.04 -10.69
C ILE A 119 -14.94 -2.71 -9.23
N THR A 120 -13.85 -3.26 -8.70
CA THR A 120 -13.39 -2.98 -7.34
C THR A 120 -12.44 -1.78 -7.35
N THR A 121 -12.65 -0.82 -6.45
CA THR A 121 -11.87 0.43 -6.38
C THR A 121 -11.28 0.68 -5.00
N ALA A 122 -11.34 -0.31 -4.10
CA ALA A 122 -10.91 -0.19 -2.72
C ALA A 122 -9.41 0.12 -2.64
N SER A 123 -8.58 -0.66 -3.33
CA SER A 123 -7.13 -0.44 -3.38
C SER A 123 -6.74 0.91 -4.00
N TYR A 124 -7.45 1.34 -5.04
CA TYR A 124 -7.27 2.67 -5.63
C TYR A 124 -7.56 3.79 -4.64
N SER A 125 -8.62 3.67 -3.83
CA SER A 125 -8.93 4.64 -2.78
C SER A 125 -7.81 4.73 -1.75
N THR A 126 -7.28 3.58 -1.30
CA THR A 126 -6.16 3.54 -0.35
C THR A 126 -4.91 4.20 -0.92
N LEU A 127 -4.56 3.93 -2.18
CA LEU A 127 -3.42 4.55 -2.86
C LEU A 127 -3.59 6.07 -3.05
N LYS A 128 -4.83 6.52 -3.25
CA LYS A 128 -5.16 7.95 -3.32
C LYS A 128 -4.99 8.63 -1.97
N ASP A 129 -5.45 7.99 -0.89
CA ASP A 129 -5.28 8.50 0.48
C ASP A 129 -3.79 8.60 0.86
N TRP A 130 -2.95 7.73 0.31
CA TRP A 130 -1.50 7.76 0.47
C TRP A 130 -0.80 8.80 -0.42
N GLY A 131 -1.53 9.49 -1.29
CA GLY A 131 -0.98 10.48 -2.22
C GLY A 131 -0.17 9.89 -3.37
N VAL A 132 -0.24 8.57 -3.58
CA VAL A 132 0.49 7.86 -4.65
C VAL A 132 -0.30 7.90 -5.96
N ALA A 133 -1.63 7.85 -5.88
CA ALA A 133 -2.51 7.93 -7.04
C ALA A 133 -3.23 9.28 -7.09
N SER A 134 -3.25 9.91 -8.27
CA SER A 134 -4.10 11.06 -8.57
C SER A 134 -4.97 10.77 -9.80
N ILE A 135 -6.17 11.37 -9.83
CA ILE A 135 -7.04 11.40 -11.02
C ILE A 135 -6.43 12.36 -12.03
#